data_AF-A0A9W6VWQ1-F1
#
_entry.id   AF-A0A9W6VWQ1-F1
#
_cell.length_a   1.000
_cell.length_b   1.000
_cell.length_c   1.000
_cell.angle_alpha   90.00
_cell.angle_beta   90.00
_cell.angle_gamma   90.00
#
_symmetry.space_group_name_H-M   'P 1'
#
loop_
_entity.id
_entity.type
_entity.pdbx_description
1 polymer ?
#
loop_
_entity_poly.entity_id
_entity_poly.type
_entity_poly.pdbx_seq_one_letter_code
_entity_poly.pdbx_strand_id
1 'polypeptide(L)'
;MTPQDPEADLLKPVEAAQILNISLGRLAYLARTKQIAVAVTTPGGHRRYSPEEVERVRAERAAQGPPAALPPSIDEMVRLYKQGWSIRQVAEKFTLSYGTTRQAIQRHTTLRPKGAHSQDRRV
;
A
#
# COMPACT_ATOMS: atom_id res chain seq x y z
N MET A 1 34.87 0.88 -28.87
CA MET A 1 33.82 1.53 -28.05
C MET A 1 32.57 0.68 -28.24
N THR A 2 32.35 -0.29 -27.35
CA THR A 2 31.24 -1.25 -27.47
C THR A 2 29.92 -0.47 -27.37
N PRO A 3 28.94 -0.67 -28.26
CA PRO A 3 27.61 -0.11 -28.05
C PRO A 3 27.08 -0.71 -26.75
N GLN A 4 26.81 0.12 -25.73
CA GLN A 4 26.00 -0.32 -24.60
C GLN A 4 24.63 -0.66 -25.18
N ASP A 5 24.25 -1.93 -25.16
CA ASP A 5 22.89 -2.33 -25.52
C ASP A 5 21.93 -1.55 -24.60
N PRO A 6 21.13 -0.62 -25.12
CA PRO A 6 20.25 0.20 -24.29
C PRO A 6 19.18 -0.64 -23.58
N GLU A 7 18.97 -1.88 -24.04
CA GLU A 7 18.10 -2.87 -23.41
C GLU A 7 18.78 -3.64 -22.27
N ALA A 8 20.11 -3.74 -22.27
CA ALA A 8 20.88 -4.39 -21.21
C ALA A 8 20.87 -3.57 -19.90
N ASP A 9 20.76 -2.25 -20.03
CA ASP A 9 20.66 -1.33 -18.88
C ASP A 9 19.23 -1.24 -18.30
N LEU A 10 18.25 -1.95 -18.88
CA LEU A 10 16.87 -1.92 -18.37
C LEU A 10 16.64 -2.90 -17.23
N LEU A 11 16.00 -2.38 -16.19
CA LEU A 11 15.64 -3.13 -15.00
C LEU A 11 14.51 -4.11 -15.28
N LYS A 12 14.65 -5.32 -14.74
CA LYS A 12 13.59 -6.31 -14.65
C LYS A 12 12.55 -5.86 -13.62
N PRO A 13 11.32 -6.41 -13.67
CA PRO A 13 10.28 -6.07 -12.70
C PRO A 13 10.69 -6.29 -11.25
N VAL A 14 11.48 -7.32 -10.96
CA VAL A 14 11.95 -7.63 -9.60
C VAL A 14 12.89 -6.56 -9.09
N GLU A 15 13.86 -6.15 -9.91
CA GLU A 15 14.85 -5.12 -9.56
C GLU A 15 14.16 -3.77 -9.32
N ALA A 16 13.26 -3.38 -10.23
CA ALA A 16 12.48 -2.15 -10.07
C ALA A 16 11.61 -2.17 -8.80
N ALA A 17 10.99 -3.30 -8.47
CA ALA A 17 10.17 -3.43 -7.26
C ALA A 17 11.00 -3.35 -5.98
N GLN A 18 12.21 -3.92 -5.98
CA GLN A 18 13.15 -3.84 -4.86
C GLN A 18 13.63 -2.41 -4.62
N ILE A 19 14.01 -1.68 -5.68
CA ILE A 19 14.43 -0.28 -5.59
C ILE A 19 13.31 0.61 -5.03
N LEU A 20 12.08 0.38 -5.49
CA LEU A 20 10.90 1.11 -5.01
C LEU A 20 10.40 0.64 -3.63
N ASN A 21 10.96 -0.43 -3.08
CA ASN A 21 10.52 -1.10 -1.86
C ASN A 21 9.01 -1.43 -1.86
N ILE A 22 8.52 -2.04 -2.95
CA ILE A 22 7.11 -2.44 -3.13
C ILE A 22 7.00 -3.88 -3.63
N SER A 23 5.79 -4.46 -3.57
CA SER A 23 5.53 -5.76 -4.18
C SER A 23 5.47 -5.68 -5.71
N LEU A 24 5.76 -6.80 -6.39
CA LEU A 24 5.58 -6.94 -7.84
C LEU A 24 4.15 -6.63 -8.30
N GLY A 25 3.15 -7.00 -7.50
CA GLY A 25 1.75 -6.68 -7.77
C GLY A 25 1.48 -5.17 -7.73
N ARG A 26 2.08 -4.46 -6.76
CA ARG A 26 1.99 -2.99 -6.69
C ARG A 26 2.73 -2.34 -7.86
N LEU A 27 3.92 -2.83 -8.23
CA LEU A 27 4.63 -2.35 -9.42
C LEU A 27 3.79 -2.53 -10.69
N ALA A 28 3.18 -3.71 -10.87
CA ALA A 28 2.32 -3.99 -12.01
C ALA A 28 1.06 -3.11 -12.01
N TYR A 29 0.51 -2.80 -10.84
CA TYR A 29 -0.57 -1.81 -10.70
C TYR A 29 -0.12 -0.43 -11.16
N LEU A 30 1.03 0.07 -10.67
CA LEU A 30 1.55 1.39 -11.06
C LEU A 30 1.75 1.49 -12.58
N ALA A 31 2.31 0.44 -13.20
CA ALA A 31 2.49 0.40 -14.64
C ALA A 31 1.14 0.43 -15.40
N ARG A 32 0.16 -0.35 -14.94
CA ARG A 32 -1.20 -0.37 -15.55
C ARG A 32 -1.91 0.97 -15.41
N THR A 33 -1.74 1.66 -14.29
CA THR A 33 -2.32 2.98 -14.04
C THR A 33 -1.44 4.14 -14.55
N LYS A 34 -0.39 3.86 -15.32
CA LYS A 34 0.54 4.85 -15.88
C LYS A 34 1.22 5.78 -14.84
N GLN A 35 1.39 5.27 -13.62
CA GLN A 35 2.15 5.95 -12.54
C GLN A 35 3.65 5.66 -12.62
N ILE A 36 4.06 4.72 -13.46
CA ILE A 36 5.46 4.48 -13.84
C ILE A 36 5.47 4.09 -15.32
N ALA A 37 6.38 4.69 -16.08
CA ALA A 37 6.56 4.37 -17.49
C ALA A 37 7.28 3.03 -17.65
N VAL A 38 6.84 2.25 -18.65
CA VAL A 38 7.52 1.02 -19.07
C VAL A 38 8.37 1.40 -20.27
N ALA A 39 9.68 1.15 -20.20
CA ALA A 39 10.60 1.48 -21.29
C ALA A 39 10.43 0.53 -22.47
N VAL A 40 10.37 -0.77 -22.22
CA VAL A 40 10.21 -1.81 -23.24
C VAL A 40 9.29 -2.91 -22.71
N THR A 41 8.45 -3.45 -23.59
CA THR A 41 7.73 -4.70 -23.32
C THR A 41 8.27 -5.75 -24.27
N THR A 42 8.86 -6.81 -23.70
CA THR A 42 9.38 -7.94 -24.47
C THR A 42 8.25 -8.69 -25.20
N PRO A 43 8.52 -9.45 -26.28
CA PRO A 43 7.50 -10.25 -26.97
C PRO A 43 6.73 -11.22 -26.06
N GLY A 44 7.32 -11.66 -24.94
CA GLY A 44 6.67 -12.47 -23.90
C GLY A 44 5.82 -11.67 -22.90
N GLY A 45 5.63 -10.38 -23.10
CA GLY A 45 4.83 -9.50 -22.23
C GLY A 45 5.53 -9.05 -20.93
N HIS A 46 6.79 -9.43 -20.71
CA HIS A 46 7.56 -8.93 -19.58
C HIS A 46 7.95 -7.48 -19.79
N ARG A 47 7.71 -6.67 -18.76
CA ARG A 47 8.02 -5.24 -18.74
C ARG A 47 9.46 -5.00 -18.33
N ARG A 48 10.08 -4.01 -18.95
CA ARG A 48 11.41 -3.49 -18.65
C ARG A 48 11.29 -2.02 -18.27
N TYR A 49 12.02 -1.62 -17.24
CA TYR A 49 11.94 -0.29 -16.66
C TYR A 49 13.27 0.43 -16.83
N SER A 50 13.24 1.72 -17.16
CA SER A 50 14.45 2.54 -17.14
C SER A 50 14.86 2.79 -15.68
N PRO A 51 16.16 2.68 -15.34
CA PRO A 51 16.66 3.09 -14.03
C PRO A 51 16.26 4.51 -13.63
N GLU A 52 16.30 5.46 -14.57
CA GLU A 52 15.96 6.87 -14.33
C GLU A 52 14.50 7.05 -13.94
N GLU A 53 13.61 6.33 -14.61
CA GLU A 53 12.17 6.33 -14.34
C GLU A 53 11.88 5.75 -12.95
N VAL A 54 12.52 4.63 -12.61
CA VAL A 54 12.38 3.97 -11.32
C VAL A 54 12.86 4.90 -10.19
N GLU A 55 14.00 5.57 -10.37
CA GLU A 55 14.52 6.49 -9.37
C GLU A 55 13.65 7.75 -9.24
N ARG A 56 13.09 8.27 -10.34
CA ARG A 56 12.14 9.38 -10.28
C ARG A 56 10.92 9.02 -9.43
N VAL A 57 10.32 7.86 -9.68
CA VAL A 57 9.17 7.38 -8.88
C VAL A 57 9.57 7.13 -7.43
N ARG A 58 10.78 6.62 -7.17
CA ARG A 58 11.31 6.47 -5.80
C ARG A 58 11.40 7.81 -5.08
N ALA A 59 11.99 8.81 -5.72
CA ALA A 59 12.16 10.15 -5.18
C ALA A 59 10.80 10.84 -4.93
N GLU A 60 9.87 10.75 -5.89
CA GLU A 60 8.49 11.25 -5.73
C GLU A 60 7.79 10.61 -4.53
N ARG A 61 7.93 9.28 -4.35
CA ARG A 61 7.35 8.56 -3.20
C ARG A 61 8.00 8.93 -1.88
N ALA A 62 9.32 9.15 -1.87
CA ALA A 62 10.02 9.64 -0.69
C ALA A 62 9.58 11.06 -0.32
N ALA A 63 9.36 11.92 -1.32
CA ALA A 63 8.86 13.29 -1.15
C ALA A 63 7.39 13.35 -0.72
N GLN A 64 6.56 12.38 -1.13
CA GLN A 64 5.20 12.19 -0.62
C GLN A 64 5.17 11.76 0.86
N GLY A 65 6.35 11.55 1.46
CA GLY A 65 6.51 11.00 2.79
C GLY A 65 6.14 9.51 2.83
N PRO A 66 6.40 8.81 3.95
CA PRO A 66 5.67 7.57 4.21
C PRO A 66 4.17 7.87 4.05
N PRO A 67 3.36 6.93 3.50
CA PRO A 67 1.91 7.11 3.42
C PRO A 67 1.43 7.64 4.78
N ALA A 68 0.67 8.74 4.73
CA ALA A 68 0.30 9.54 5.89
C ALA A 68 0.02 8.67 7.12
N ALA A 69 0.81 8.95 8.16
CA ALA A 69 0.82 8.35 9.48
C ALA A 69 1.33 6.91 9.55
N LEU A 70 2.09 6.62 10.61
CA LEU A 70 2.03 5.31 11.25
C LEU A 70 0.57 4.83 11.18
N PRO A 71 0.29 3.55 10.89
CA PRO A 71 -1.05 3.03 11.09
C PRO A 71 -1.48 3.52 12.47
N PRO A 72 -2.72 4.05 12.61
CA PRO A 72 -3.19 4.44 13.93
C PRO A 72 -2.88 3.27 14.83
N SER A 73 -2.12 3.53 15.91
CA SER A 73 -1.41 2.47 16.60
C SER A 73 -2.40 1.32 16.76
N ILE A 74 -2.13 0.15 16.15
CA ILE A 74 -3.17 -0.88 16.02
C ILE A 74 -3.71 -1.22 17.42
N ASP A 75 -2.85 -1.07 18.42
CA ASP A 75 -3.16 -1.10 19.86
C ASP A 75 -4.23 -0.08 20.27
N GLU A 76 -4.22 1.14 19.75
CA GLU A 76 -5.25 2.16 19.96
C GLU A 76 -6.57 1.80 19.27
N MET A 77 -6.56 1.27 18.04
CA MET A 77 -7.78 0.74 17.40
C MET A 77 -8.40 -0.38 18.23
N VAL A 78 -7.56 -1.32 18.67
CA VAL A 78 -7.96 -2.45 19.51
C VAL A 78 -8.44 -1.97 20.88
N ARG A 79 -7.80 -0.95 21.46
CA ARG A 79 -8.21 -0.33 22.73
C ARG A 79 -9.58 0.31 22.62
N LEU A 80 -9.82 1.14 21.61
CA LEU A 80 -11.12 1.77 21.37
C LEU A 80 -12.21 0.71 21.14
N TYR A 81 -11.90 -0.32 20.36
CA TYR A 81 -12.81 -1.45 20.16
C TYR A 81 -13.14 -2.18 21.46
N LYS A 82 -12.13 -2.46 22.30
CA LYS A 82 -12.30 -3.07 23.62
C LYS A 82 -13.11 -2.17 24.56
N GLN A 83 -13.00 -0.84 24.43
CA GLN A 83 -13.81 0.16 25.14
C GLN A 83 -15.27 0.21 24.67
N GLY A 84 -15.66 -0.56 23.66
CA GLY A 84 -17.04 -0.66 23.18
C GLY A 84 -17.32 0.15 21.91
N TRP A 85 -16.32 0.82 21.33
CA TRP A 85 -16.49 1.45 20.02
C TRP A 85 -16.76 0.38 18.96
N SER A 86 -17.70 0.67 18.06
CA SER A 86 -17.92 -0.17 16.89
C SER A 86 -16.75 -0.03 15.91
N ILE A 87 -16.50 -1.07 15.10
CA ILE A 87 -15.49 -1.04 14.03
C ILE A 87 -15.71 0.16 13.10
N ARG A 88 -16.96 0.58 12.90
CA ARG A 88 -17.33 1.74 12.08
C ARG A 88 -16.86 3.06 12.71
N GLN A 89 -17.13 3.28 13.99
CA GLN A 89 -16.67 4.48 14.70
C GLN A 89 -15.14 4.54 14.78
N VAL A 90 -14.49 3.39 14.95
CA VAL A 90 -13.02 3.29 14.90
C VAL A 90 -12.51 3.65 13.51
N ALA A 91 -13.15 3.15 12.45
CA ALA A 91 -12.79 3.47 11.06
C ALA A 91 -12.94 4.97 10.76
N GLU A 92 -14.04 5.58 11.20
CA GLU A 92 -14.30 7.02 11.06
C GLU A 92 -13.26 7.86 11.81
N LYS A 93 -12.95 7.50 13.06
CA LYS A 93 -11.94 8.20 13.88
C LYS A 93 -10.56 8.24 13.24
N PHE A 94 -10.22 7.18 12.50
CA PHE A 94 -8.91 7.03 11.87
C PHE A 94 -8.91 7.28 10.36
N THR A 95 -10.03 7.74 9.79
CA THR A 95 -10.18 7.98 8.34
C THR A 95 -9.83 6.74 7.50
N LEU A 96 -10.12 5.54 8.02
CA LEU A 96 -9.86 4.26 7.37
C LEU A 96 -11.14 3.65 6.82
N SER A 97 -10.99 2.75 5.85
CA SER A 97 -12.13 1.94 5.39
C SER A 97 -12.54 0.92 6.46
N TYR A 98 -13.83 0.58 6.53
CA TYR A 98 -14.34 -0.47 7.42
C TYR A 98 -13.59 -1.79 7.25
N GLY A 99 -13.28 -2.17 6.00
CA GLY A 99 -12.55 -3.42 5.70
C GLY A 99 -11.14 -3.41 6.27
N THR A 100 -10.42 -2.31 6.11
CA THR A 100 -9.07 -2.11 6.67
C THR A 100 -9.09 -2.19 8.20
N THR A 101 -10.02 -1.47 8.84
CA THR A 101 -10.16 -1.45 10.30
C THR A 101 -10.58 -2.81 10.85
N ARG A 102 -11.53 -3.50 10.21
CA ARG A 102 -11.95 -4.85 10.60
C ARG A 102 -10.78 -5.83 10.54
N GLN A 103 -10.00 -5.80 9.46
CA GLN A 103 -8.86 -6.69 9.27
C GLN A 103 -7.75 -6.42 10.31
N ALA A 104 -7.47 -5.14 10.59
CA ALA A 104 -6.50 -4.75 11.60
C ALA A 104 -6.91 -5.24 13.00
N ILE A 105 -8.16 -5.01 13.41
CA ILE A 105 -8.67 -5.46 14.71
C ILE A 105 -8.69 -7.01 14.79
N GLN A 106 -9.17 -7.70 13.74
CA GLN A 106 -9.29 -9.16 13.73
C GLN A 106 -7.93 -9.88 13.89
N ARG A 107 -6.83 -9.29 13.41
CA ARG A 107 -5.48 -9.85 13.57
C ARG A 107 -4.96 -9.79 15.00
N HIS A 108 -5.50 -8.88 15.83
CA HIS A 108 -5.00 -8.59 17.17
C HIS A 108 -6.00 -8.91 18.30
N THR A 109 -7.26 -9.18 17.96
CA THR A 109 -8.29 -9.59 18.92
C THR A 109 -9.42 -10.38 18.24
N THR A 110 -10.15 -11.17 19.02
CA THR A 110 -11.38 -11.80 18.58
C THR A 110 -12.47 -10.75 18.37
N LEU A 111 -13.14 -10.81 17.22
CA LEU A 111 -14.29 -9.95 16.95
C LEU A 111 -15.48 -10.39 17.80
N ARG A 112 -16.13 -9.44 18.45
CA ARG A 112 -17.41 -9.60 19.15
C ARG A 112 -18.45 -10.20 18.19
N PRO A 113 -19.25 -11.18 18.65
CA PRO A 113 -20.29 -11.78 17.84
C PRO A 113 -21.29 -10.71 17.37
N LYS A 114 -21.75 -10.88 16.13
CA LYS A 114 -22.65 -9.95 15.45
C LYS A 114 -24.03 -10.03 16.11
N GLY A 115 -24.24 -9.28 17.19
CA GLY A 115 -25.49 -9.33 17.97
C GLY A 115 -25.64 -8.35 19.13
N ALA A 116 -24.60 -7.66 19.57
CA ALA A 116 -24.72 -6.66 20.64
C ALA A 116 -24.85 -5.24 20.05
N HIS A 117 -26.01 -4.93 19.48
CA HIS A 117 -26.40 -3.54 19.22
C HIS A 117 -26.79 -2.92 20.57
N SER A 118 -25.82 -2.36 21.28
CA SER A 118 -26.10 -1.47 22.41
C SER A 118 -26.10 -0.04 21.86
N GLN A 119 -27.28 0.54 21.92
CA GLN A 119 -27.62 1.89 21.50
C GLN A 119 -26.93 2.95 22.39
N ASP A 120 -26.61 4.10 21.78
CA ASP A 120 -26.57 5.47 22.32
C ASP A 120 -25.77 5.80 23.60
N ARG A 121 -24.88 6.80 23.48
CA ARG A 121 -24.99 7.99 24.33
C ARG A 121 -24.42 9.23 23.65
N ARG A 122 -25.31 10.18 23.34
CA ARG A 122 -24.99 11.59 23.11
C ARG A 122 -24.16 12.16 24.28
N VAL A 123 -23.22 13.03 23.95
CA VAL A 123 -22.95 14.31 24.65
C VAL A 123 -22.57 15.34 23.61
#